data_AF-A0A3B8LB25-F1
#
_entry.id   AF-A0A3B8LB25-F1
#
_cell.length_a   1.000
_cell.length_b   1.000
_cell.length_c   1.000
_cell.angle_alpha   90.00
_cell.angle_beta   90.00
_cell.angle_gamma   90.00
#
_symmetry.space_group_name_H-M   'P 1'
#
loop_
_entity.id
_entity.type
_entity.pdbx_description
1 polymer ?
#
loop_
_entity_poly.entity_id
_entity_poly.type
_entity_poly.pdbx_seq_one_letter_code
_entity_poly.pdbx_strand_id
1 'polypeptide(L)'
;RKRARLRWWRRCFFLFEYSLATLAVGYVVLMCVVWNTSIPKVWSTQNTLSLRLLDRDGHYLVEKSAKNGRFGVWLPGHQIPKHLHVMTMAAEDHRLYEHPGVDVWSIVRALWSNILHQRRVSGASTLAMQLVRQFRPAKRTYRNKLREMFWALVLRSRWGAEGVMREYLNRA
;
A
#
# COMPACT_ATOMS: atom_id res chain seq x y z
N ARG A 1 -47.64 -24.70 -7.10
CA ARG A 1 -46.87 -23.42 -7.18
C ARG A 1 -45.90 -23.18 -6.00
N LYS A 2 -46.28 -23.36 -4.72
CA LYS A 2 -45.39 -23.15 -3.55
C LYS A 2 -44.08 -23.98 -3.54
N ARG A 3 -44.13 -25.26 -3.93
CA ARG A 3 -42.93 -26.15 -4.00
C ARG A 3 -41.91 -25.77 -5.09
N ALA A 4 -42.30 -25.03 -6.13
CA ALA A 4 -41.39 -24.54 -7.17
C ALA A 4 -40.60 -23.31 -6.69
N ARG A 5 -41.28 -22.41 -5.95
CA ARG A 5 -40.64 -21.24 -5.32
C ARG A 5 -39.60 -21.66 -4.27
N LEU A 6 -39.91 -22.64 -3.43
CA LEU A 6 -38.99 -23.15 -2.40
C LEU A 6 -37.72 -23.81 -3.00
N ARG A 7 -37.84 -24.51 -4.14
CA ARG A 7 -36.70 -25.07 -4.88
C ARG A 7 -35.83 -23.99 -5.53
N TRP A 8 -36.43 -22.89 -5.98
CA TRP A 8 -35.70 -21.75 -6.56
C TRP A 8 -34.88 -21.01 -5.49
N TRP A 9 -35.50 -20.72 -4.33
CA TRP A 9 -34.81 -20.10 -3.19
C TRP A 9 -33.66 -20.97 -2.65
N ARG A 10 -33.85 -22.30 -2.54
CA ARG A 10 -32.77 -23.22 -2.17
C ARG A 10 -31.62 -23.20 -3.19
N ARG A 11 -31.90 -23.18 -4.49
CA ARG A 11 -30.87 -23.08 -5.54
C ARG A 11 -30.10 -21.75 -5.47
N CYS A 12 -30.79 -20.62 -5.29
CA CYS A 12 -30.14 -19.33 -5.10
C CYS A 12 -29.27 -19.29 -3.84
N PHE A 13 -29.75 -19.90 -2.74
CA PHE A 13 -28.98 -20.02 -1.50
C PHE A 13 -27.71 -20.86 -1.68
N PHE A 14 -27.81 -22.04 -2.31
CA PHE A 14 -26.64 -22.89 -2.59
C PHE A 14 -25.65 -22.24 -3.57
N LEU A 15 -26.14 -21.51 -4.59
CA LEU A 15 -25.27 -20.76 -5.51
C LEU A 15 -24.55 -19.61 -4.78
N PHE A 16 -25.24 -18.92 -3.86
CA PHE A 16 -24.65 -17.89 -3.03
C PHE A 16 -23.58 -18.44 -2.07
N GLU A 17 -23.89 -19.51 -1.33
CA GLU A 17 -22.91 -20.19 -0.47
C GLU A 17 -21.67 -20.64 -1.25
N TYR A 18 -21.86 -21.25 -2.42
CA TYR A 18 -20.75 -21.71 -3.25
C TYR A 18 -19.87 -20.53 -3.72
N SER A 19 -20.48 -19.40 -4.07
CA SER A 19 -19.73 -18.18 -4.43
C SER A 19 -18.94 -17.62 -3.24
N LEU A 20 -19.51 -17.66 -2.03
CA LEU A 20 -18.83 -17.19 -0.83
C LEU A 20 -17.65 -18.11 -0.47
N ALA A 21 -17.85 -19.43 -0.58
CA ALA A 21 -16.82 -20.43 -0.33
C ALA A 21 -15.64 -20.29 -1.31
N THR A 22 -15.92 -20.09 -2.60
CA THR A 22 -14.87 -19.90 -3.63
C THR A 22 -14.08 -18.61 -3.40
N LEU A 23 -14.74 -17.52 -2.99
CA LEU A 23 -14.06 -16.28 -2.60
C LEU A 23 -13.20 -16.45 -1.34
N ALA A 24 -13.70 -17.18 -0.34
CA ALA A 24 -12.95 -17.48 0.87
C ALA A 24 -11.69 -18.30 0.57
N VAL A 25 -11.81 -19.35 -0.25
CA VAL A 25 -10.66 -20.14 -0.71
C VAL A 25 -9.68 -19.26 -1.50
N GLY A 26 -10.17 -18.42 -2.42
CA GLY A 26 -9.33 -17.49 -3.16
C GLY A 26 -8.59 -16.49 -2.27
N TYR A 27 -9.24 -15.97 -1.24
CA TYR A 27 -8.64 -15.09 -0.25
C TYR A 27 -7.55 -15.81 0.56
N VAL A 28 -7.82 -17.03 1.03
CA VAL A 28 -6.83 -17.84 1.75
C VAL A 28 -5.62 -18.13 0.86
N VAL A 29 -5.84 -18.55 -0.38
CA VAL A 29 -4.76 -18.77 -1.36
C VAL A 29 -3.95 -17.49 -1.58
N LEU A 30 -4.61 -16.35 -1.76
CA LEU A 30 -3.93 -15.05 -1.91
C LEU A 30 -3.07 -14.74 -0.68
N MET A 31 -3.60 -14.93 0.53
CA MET A 31 -2.85 -14.67 1.76
C MET A 31 -1.67 -15.63 1.91
N CYS A 32 -1.82 -16.92 1.58
CA CYS A 32 -0.72 -17.88 1.54
C CYS A 32 0.38 -17.45 0.57
N VAL A 33 -0.01 -17.00 -0.65
CA VAL A 33 0.95 -16.48 -1.64
C VAL A 33 1.65 -15.24 -1.10
N VAL A 34 0.93 -14.30 -0.50
CA VAL A 34 1.51 -13.08 0.10
C VAL A 34 2.50 -13.44 1.21
N TRP A 35 2.13 -14.36 2.10
CA TRP A 35 2.97 -14.79 3.23
C TRP A 35 4.22 -15.56 2.79
N ASN A 36 4.17 -16.24 1.65
CA ASN A 36 5.31 -16.94 1.08
C ASN A 36 6.16 -16.07 0.15
N THR A 37 5.65 -14.89 -0.24
CA THR A 37 6.38 -13.97 -1.14
C THR A 37 7.34 -13.10 -0.34
N SER A 38 8.62 -13.12 -0.71
CA SER A 38 9.63 -12.23 -0.16
C SER A 38 9.71 -10.91 -0.92
N ILE A 39 10.07 -9.84 -0.21
CA ILE A 39 10.29 -8.53 -0.82
C ILE A 39 11.61 -8.56 -1.61
N PRO A 40 11.67 -7.98 -2.83
CA PRO A 40 12.93 -7.81 -3.56
C PRO A 40 13.97 -7.06 -2.73
N LYS A 41 15.19 -7.62 -2.59
CA LYS A 41 16.28 -7.01 -1.81
C LYS A 41 16.61 -5.57 -2.21
N VAL A 42 16.36 -5.19 -3.47
CA VAL A 42 16.58 -3.82 -3.97
C VAL A 42 15.69 -2.78 -3.29
N TRP A 43 14.56 -3.17 -2.69
CA TRP A 43 13.68 -2.26 -1.96
C TRP A 43 14.12 -2.02 -0.52
N SER A 44 14.88 -2.96 0.05
CA SER A 44 15.52 -2.81 1.36
C SER A 44 16.85 -2.03 1.29
N THR A 45 17.41 -1.81 0.11
CA THR A 45 18.67 -1.06 -0.02
C THR A 45 18.43 0.44 0.17
N GLN A 46 19.19 1.07 1.06
CA GLN A 46 19.17 2.52 1.33
C GLN A 46 19.87 3.31 0.21
N ASN A 47 19.45 3.11 -1.05
CA ASN A 47 20.00 3.77 -2.23
C ASN A 47 19.67 5.29 -2.32
N THR A 48 19.12 5.87 -1.25
CA THR A 48 18.70 7.27 -1.14
C THR A 48 19.64 8.10 -0.27
N LEU A 49 20.72 7.52 0.25
CA LEU A 49 21.67 8.26 1.08
C LEU A 49 22.56 9.17 0.22
N SER A 50 22.44 10.46 0.50
CA SER A 50 23.36 11.49 0.05
C SER A 50 24.71 11.38 0.76
N LEU A 51 25.80 11.68 0.07
CA LEU A 51 27.12 11.78 0.68
C LEU A 51 27.34 13.23 1.09
N ARG A 52 27.48 13.49 2.39
CA ARG A 52 27.84 14.81 2.93
C ARG A 52 29.31 14.85 3.28
N LEU A 53 30.03 15.80 2.69
CA LEU A 53 31.40 16.15 3.03
C LEU A 53 31.34 17.30 4.04
N LEU A 54 31.93 17.06 5.21
CA LEU A 54 32.07 18.03 6.29
C LEU A 54 33.54 18.43 6.41
N ASP A 55 33.82 19.65 6.86
CA ASP A 55 35.17 20.04 7.24
C ASP A 55 35.57 19.42 8.60
N ARG A 56 36.80 19.69 9.06
CA ARG A 56 37.31 19.20 10.36
C ARG A 56 36.54 19.74 11.57
N ASP A 57 35.86 20.87 11.42
CA ASP A 57 35.11 21.56 12.44
C ASP A 57 33.61 21.18 12.38
N GLY A 58 33.23 20.30 11.44
CA GLY A 58 31.87 19.80 11.24
C GLY A 58 30.99 20.68 10.34
N HIS A 59 31.53 21.74 9.72
CA HIS A 59 30.78 22.57 8.78
C HIS A 59 30.57 21.86 7.45
N TYR A 60 29.40 22.10 6.87
CA TYR A 60 28.99 21.50 5.62
C TYR A 60 29.76 22.11 4.44
N LEU A 61 30.47 21.26 3.69
CA LEU A 61 31.19 21.68 2.49
C LEU A 61 30.37 21.40 1.24
N VAL A 62 30.02 20.13 1.01
CA VAL A 62 29.38 19.66 -0.21
C VAL A 62 28.51 18.45 0.10
N GLU A 63 27.34 18.37 -0.53
CA GLU A 63 26.56 17.13 -0.58
C GLU A 63 26.45 16.63 -2.01
N LYS A 64 26.84 15.37 -2.19
CA LYS A 64 26.66 14.66 -3.43
C LYS A 64 25.35 13.87 -3.34
N SER A 65 24.50 14.11 -4.31
CA SER A 65 23.22 13.44 -4.45
C SER A 65 23.39 11.91 -4.54
N ALA A 66 22.40 11.18 -4.01
CA ALA A 66 22.38 9.73 -4.11
C ALA A 66 22.25 9.27 -5.58
N LYS A 67 22.42 7.97 -5.85
CA LYS A 67 22.33 7.41 -7.22
C LYS A 67 21.00 7.71 -7.93
N ASN A 68 19.95 7.99 -7.17
CA ASN A 68 18.62 8.35 -7.67
C ASN A 68 18.43 9.85 -7.94
N GLY A 69 19.48 10.67 -7.80
CA GLY A 69 19.41 12.12 -7.99
C GLY A 69 18.75 12.89 -6.84
N ARG A 70 18.44 12.23 -5.71
CA ARG A 70 17.85 12.86 -4.52
C ARG A 70 18.87 13.10 -3.41
N PHE A 71 18.68 14.20 -2.71
CA PHE A 71 19.29 14.48 -1.42
C PHE A 71 18.44 13.86 -0.33
N GLY A 72 19.06 13.23 0.65
CA GLY A 72 18.32 12.46 1.64
C GLY A 72 19.21 11.84 2.68
N VAL A 73 18.73 11.85 3.91
CA VAL A 73 19.30 11.08 5.03
C VAL A 73 18.22 10.09 5.44
N TRP A 74 18.63 8.84 5.61
CA TRP A 74 17.74 7.84 6.17
C TRP A 74 17.69 8.03 7.68
N LEU A 75 16.51 8.35 8.20
CA LEU A 75 16.24 8.50 9.61
C LEU A 75 15.56 7.23 10.15
N PRO A 76 16.07 6.63 11.24
CA PRO A 76 15.34 5.59 11.94
C PRO A 76 14.03 6.17 12.51
N GLY A 77 13.03 5.31 12.70
CA GLY A 77 11.67 5.75 13.06
C GLY A 77 11.58 6.63 14.31
N HIS A 78 12.47 6.45 15.29
CA HIS A 78 12.50 7.26 16.51
C HIS A 78 13.02 8.69 16.29
N GLN A 79 13.74 8.95 15.20
CA GLN A 79 14.20 10.29 14.82
C GLN A 79 13.19 11.03 13.93
N ILE A 80 12.18 10.32 13.42
CA ILE A 80 11.13 10.94 12.62
C ILE A 80 10.16 11.65 13.59
N PRO A 81 9.92 12.97 13.43
CA PRO A 81 8.98 13.69 14.27
C PRO A 81 7.57 13.09 14.25
N LYS A 82 6.98 12.90 15.43
CA LYS A 82 5.64 12.29 15.58
C LYS A 82 4.55 13.05 14.81
N HIS A 83 4.66 14.37 14.71
CA HIS A 83 3.68 15.18 13.98
C HIS A 83 3.67 14.86 12.48
N LEU A 84 4.83 14.56 11.86
CA LEU A 84 4.89 14.15 10.46
C LEU A 84 4.17 12.81 10.26
N HIS A 85 4.38 11.85 11.16
CA HIS A 85 3.64 10.58 11.15
C HIS A 85 2.12 10.80 11.15
N VAL A 86 1.63 11.63 12.07
CA VAL A 86 0.19 11.90 12.22
C VAL A 86 -0.37 12.66 11.02
N MET A 87 0.34 13.70 10.54
CA MET A 87 -0.08 14.49 9.38
C MET A 87 -0.12 13.66 8.11
N THR A 88 0.92 12.87 7.83
CA THR A 88 0.95 12.00 6.65
C THR A 88 -0.12 10.93 6.71
N MET A 89 -0.35 10.33 7.88
CA MET A 89 -1.46 9.38 8.06
C MET A 89 -2.80 10.08 7.81
N ALA A 90 -3.06 11.24 8.39
CA ALA A 90 -4.32 11.96 8.20
C ALA A 90 -4.56 12.39 6.75
N ALA A 91 -3.51 12.82 6.04
CA ALA A 91 -3.60 13.31 4.67
C ALA A 91 -3.69 12.19 3.61
N GLU A 92 -2.87 11.14 3.75
CA GLU A 92 -2.70 10.13 2.70
C GLU A 92 -3.45 8.81 2.99
N ASP A 93 -3.51 8.38 4.26
CA ASP A 93 -4.02 7.06 4.64
C ASP A 93 -4.43 6.97 6.12
N HIS A 94 -5.58 7.55 6.45
CA HIS A 94 -6.09 7.63 7.83
C HIS A 94 -6.32 6.27 8.50
N ARG A 95 -6.41 5.19 7.71
CA ARG A 95 -6.66 3.81 8.17
C ARG A 95 -5.46 2.89 7.98
N LEU A 96 -4.25 3.46 7.87
CA LEU A 96 -3.00 2.71 7.67
C LEU A 96 -2.84 1.51 8.61
N TYR A 97 -3.24 1.67 9.87
CA TYR A 97 -3.13 0.64 10.90
C TYR A 97 -4.25 -0.40 10.86
N GLU A 98 -5.35 -0.13 10.17
CA GLU A 98 -6.55 -0.97 10.15
C GLU A 98 -6.64 -1.92 8.94
N HIS A 99 -5.70 -1.81 7.99
CA HIS A 99 -5.74 -2.60 6.76
C HIS A 99 -4.41 -3.29 6.43
N PRO A 100 -4.44 -4.41 5.71
CA PRO A 100 -3.25 -5.18 5.35
C PRO A 100 -2.46 -4.58 4.16
N GLY A 101 -2.64 -3.29 3.86
CA GLY A 101 -1.92 -2.56 2.81
C GLY A 101 -2.84 -2.14 1.66
N VAL A 102 -4.03 -2.72 1.58
CA VAL A 102 -5.09 -2.34 0.65
C VAL A 102 -6.34 -2.07 1.48
N ASP A 103 -6.91 -0.87 1.33
CA ASP A 103 -8.14 -0.51 2.03
C ASP A 103 -9.39 -0.78 1.17
N VAL A 104 -10.07 -1.88 1.46
CA VAL A 104 -11.33 -2.25 0.80
C VAL A 104 -12.42 -1.20 1.04
N TRP A 105 -12.51 -0.63 2.25
CA TRP A 105 -13.50 0.39 2.58
C TRP A 105 -13.26 1.68 1.79
N SER A 106 -12.00 2.10 1.66
CA SER A 106 -11.65 3.26 0.82
C SER A 106 -11.92 3.01 -0.66
N ILE A 107 -11.71 1.78 -1.16
CA ILE A 107 -12.07 1.42 -2.54
C ILE A 107 -13.57 1.52 -2.76
N VAL A 108 -14.38 0.92 -1.88
CA VAL A 108 -15.85 0.96 -2.00
C VAL A 108 -16.37 2.38 -1.89
N ARG A 109 -15.89 3.17 -0.92
CA ARG A 109 -16.26 4.58 -0.73
C ARG A 109 -15.91 5.41 -1.97
N ALA A 110 -14.71 5.25 -2.50
CA ALA A 110 -14.26 5.98 -3.68
C ALA A 110 -15.06 5.58 -4.92
N LEU A 111 -15.36 4.29 -5.09
CA LEU A 111 -16.18 3.80 -6.20
C LEU A 111 -17.59 4.41 -6.13
N TRP A 112 -18.23 4.37 -4.96
CA TRP A 112 -19.55 4.96 -4.75
C TRP A 112 -19.56 6.46 -5.03
N SER A 113 -18.60 7.20 -4.46
CA SER A 113 -18.47 8.64 -4.68
C SER A 113 -18.25 9.00 -6.14
N ASN A 114 -17.41 8.24 -6.86
CA ASN A 114 -17.09 8.50 -8.25
C ASN A 114 -18.27 8.20 -9.19
N ILE A 115 -19.08 7.19 -8.87
CA ILE A 115 -20.34 6.91 -9.58
C ILE A 115 -21.33 8.05 -9.36
N LEU A 116 -21.54 8.45 -8.10
CA LEU A 116 -22.48 9.51 -7.74
C LEU A 116 -22.16 10.85 -8.42
N HIS A 117 -20.88 11.20 -8.51
CA HIS A 117 -20.42 12.47 -9.09
C HIS A 117 -20.07 12.37 -10.58
N GLN A 118 -20.20 11.19 -11.19
CA GLN A 118 -19.81 10.89 -12.59
C GLN A 118 -18.39 11.33 -12.98
N ARG A 119 -17.51 11.54 -12.00
CA ARG A 119 -16.11 11.95 -12.17
C ARG A 119 -15.26 11.40 -11.04
N ARG A 120 -13.94 11.36 -11.22
CA ARG A 120 -13.02 10.99 -10.13
C ARG A 120 -12.92 12.12 -9.12
N VAL A 121 -13.58 11.96 -7.98
CA VAL A 121 -13.55 12.91 -6.85
C VAL A 121 -12.74 12.33 -5.69
N SER A 122 -12.73 11.00 -5.53
CA SER A 122 -12.00 10.33 -4.44
C SER A 122 -11.01 9.30 -4.99
N GLY A 123 -9.82 9.27 -4.38
CA GLY A 123 -8.83 8.21 -4.52
C GLY A 123 -9.07 7.06 -3.54
N ALA A 124 -8.43 5.92 -3.82
CA ALA A 124 -8.42 4.73 -2.95
C ALA A 124 -7.02 4.11 -2.81
N SER A 125 -5.96 4.88 -3.11
CA SER A 125 -4.59 4.40 -2.97
C SER A 125 -4.14 4.57 -1.53
N THR A 126 -3.62 3.50 -0.92
CA THR A 126 -3.01 3.52 0.41
C THR A 126 -1.54 3.95 0.33
N LEU A 127 -0.94 4.30 1.47
CA LEU A 127 0.50 4.62 1.56
C LEU A 127 1.37 3.46 1.06
N ALA A 128 1.00 2.22 1.38
CA ALA A 128 1.71 1.03 0.90
C ALA A 128 1.70 0.91 -0.64
N MET A 129 0.58 1.22 -1.30
CA MET A 129 0.53 1.24 -2.78
C MET A 129 1.38 2.37 -3.37
N GLN A 130 1.37 3.55 -2.73
CA GLN A 130 2.19 4.67 -3.17
C GLN A 130 3.68 4.35 -3.03
N LEU A 131 4.09 3.74 -1.92
CA LEU A 131 5.45 3.29 -1.69
C LEU A 131 5.91 2.25 -2.72
N VAL A 132 5.05 1.27 -3.05
CA VAL A 132 5.34 0.33 -4.15
C VAL A 132 5.53 1.04 -5.48
N ARG A 133 4.71 2.06 -5.78
CA ARG A 133 4.84 2.84 -7.02
C ARG A 133 6.17 3.59 -7.07
N GLN A 134 6.66 4.06 -5.93
CA GLN A 134 7.98 4.68 -5.84
C GLN A 134 9.10 3.68 -6.10
N PHE A 135 8.98 2.45 -5.61
CA PHE A 135 9.95 1.39 -5.88
C PHE A 135 9.90 0.82 -7.30
N ARG A 136 8.71 0.80 -7.92
CA ARG A 136 8.48 0.30 -9.27
C ARG A 136 7.62 1.28 -10.06
N PRO A 137 8.21 2.39 -10.53
CA PRO A 137 7.49 3.35 -11.36
C PRO A 137 6.99 2.65 -12.64
N ALA A 138 5.71 2.80 -12.92
CA ALA A 138 5.05 2.16 -14.04
C ALA A 138 3.93 3.05 -14.63
N LYS A 139 3.57 2.81 -15.89
CA LYS A 139 2.45 3.52 -16.54
C LYS A 139 1.15 3.34 -15.74
N ARG A 140 0.31 4.38 -15.66
CA ARG A 140 -0.96 4.38 -14.92
C ARG A 140 -2.02 3.52 -15.64
N THR A 141 -1.96 2.19 -15.45
CA THR A 141 -2.92 1.23 -16.01
C THR A 141 -3.56 0.40 -14.91
N TYR A 142 -4.77 -0.15 -15.14
CA TYR A 142 -5.43 -1.02 -14.17
C TYR A 142 -4.60 -2.26 -13.82
N ARG A 143 -3.90 -2.85 -14.80
CA ARG A 143 -2.98 -3.97 -14.56
C ARG A 143 -1.82 -3.61 -13.64
N ASN A 144 -1.26 -2.40 -13.78
CA ASN A 144 -0.20 -1.93 -12.89
C ASN A 144 -0.75 -1.59 -11.51
N LYS A 145 -1.99 -1.08 -11.43
CA LYS A 145 -2.67 -0.84 -10.16
C LYS A 145 -2.89 -2.14 -9.37
N LEU A 146 -3.30 -3.23 -10.01
CA LEU A 146 -3.41 -4.55 -9.37
C LEU A 146 -2.04 -5.06 -8.88
N ARG A 147 -0.98 -4.80 -9.65
CA ARG A 147 0.39 -5.11 -9.19
C ARG A 147 0.80 -4.27 -7.98
N GLU A 148 0.46 -2.97 -7.95
CA GLU A 148 0.66 -2.12 -6.77
C GLU A 148 -0.06 -2.69 -5.54
N MET A 149 -1.32 -3.11 -5.70
CA MET A 149 -2.11 -3.69 -4.61
C MET A 149 -1.48 -4.98 -4.08
N PHE A 150 -1.10 -5.91 -4.96
CA PHE A 150 -0.46 -7.16 -4.57
C PHE A 150 0.83 -6.91 -3.78
N TRP A 151 1.73 -6.08 -4.31
CA TRP A 151 2.99 -5.77 -3.63
C TRP A 151 2.77 -4.95 -2.36
N ALA A 152 1.71 -4.15 -2.26
CA ALA A 152 1.36 -3.43 -1.03
C ALA A 152 0.97 -4.40 0.09
N LEU A 153 0.25 -5.48 -0.22
CA LEU A 153 -0.05 -6.56 0.74
C LEU A 153 1.22 -7.24 1.22
N VAL A 154 2.13 -7.60 0.30
CA VAL A 154 3.43 -8.20 0.63
C VAL A 154 4.25 -7.26 1.50
N LEU A 155 4.32 -5.99 1.13
CA LEU A 155 5.07 -4.96 1.86
C LEU A 155 4.57 -4.82 3.30
N ARG A 156 3.24 -4.70 3.47
CA ARG A 156 2.61 -4.54 4.77
C ARG A 156 2.75 -5.78 5.66
N SER A 157 2.74 -6.98 5.06
CA SER A 157 2.97 -8.25 5.76
C SER A 157 4.40 -8.35 6.34
N ARG A 158 5.41 -7.78 5.66
CA ARG A 158 6.80 -7.84 6.15
C ARG A 158 7.20 -6.67 7.05
N TRP A 159 6.75 -5.45 6.75
CA TRP A 159 7.25 -4.24 7.41
C TRP A 159 6.31 -3.67 8.47
N GLY A 160 5.07 -4.16 8.57
CA GLY A 160 4.11 -3.54 9.50
C GLY A 160 3.64 -2.17 8.99
N ALA A 161 2.76 -1.50 9.74
CA ALA A 161 2.33 -0.13 9.40
C ALA A 161 3.46 0.86 9.64
N GLU A 162 4.16 0.71 10.77
CA GLU A 162 5.27 1.58 11.16
C GLU A 162 6.43 1.51 10.16
N GLY A 163 6.80 0.31 9.70
CA GLY A 163 7.85 0.17 8.70
C GLY A 163 7.44 0.78 7.37
N VAL A 164 6.19 0.61 6.93
CA VAL A 164 5.69 1.28 5.72
C VAL A 164 5.73 2.80 5.85
N MET A 165 5.25 3.34 6.97
CA MET A 165 5.29 4.79 7.21
C MET A 165 6.72 5.33 7.24
N ARG A 166 7.63 4.66 7.98
CA ARG A 166 9.05 5.02 8.03
C ARG A 166 9.69 5.00 6.65
N GLU A 167 9.51 3.93 5.89
CA GLU A 167 10.13 3.79 4.57
C GLU A 167 9.54 4.79 3.56
N TYR A 168 8.26 5.14 3.71
CA TYR A 168 7.61 6.19 2.92
C TYR A 168 8.18 7.57 3.25
N LEU A 169 8.22 7.97 4.52
CA LEU A 169 8.75 9.28 4.94
C LEU A 169 10.23 9.46 4.60
N ASN A 170 11.02 8.39 4.66
CA ASN A 170 12.42 8.42 4.25
C ASN A 170 12.65 8.54 2.74
N ARG A 171 11.59 8.40 1.93
CA ARG A 171 11.69 8.42 0.47
C ARG A 171 10.82 9.48 -0.17
N ALA A 172 9.79 9.98 0.51
CA ALA A 172 8.85 10.99 0.00
C ALA A 172 9.61 12.12 -0.70
#